data_AF-A0A0Q7KIR2-F1
#
_entry.id   AF-A0A0Q7KIR2-F1
#
_cell.length_a   1.000
_cell.length_b   1.000
_cell.length_c   1.000
_cell.angle_alpha   90.00
_cell.angle_beta   90.00
_cell.angle_gamma   90.00
#
_symmetry.space_group_name_H-M   'P 1'
#
loop_
_entity.id
_entity.type
_entity.pdbx_description
1 polymer ?
#
loop_
_entity_poly.entity_id
_entity_poly.type
_entity_poly.pdbx_seq_one_letter_code
_entity_poly.pdbx_strand_id
1 'polypeptide(L)'
;MFGSRDALDAALSDELGRRGCATHVVTTPMGWLSSVTNAVIRLDTVSGDRAMADLTSQRMPATHVVAVCATSDDEGLVARLDQLCRQCGDQHDVSVIWHSPFGLPTEGLDGAILRASDLATTIADEIGLQEAWTSAPSYSSKTFEPGRHRGHP
;
A
#
# COMPACT_ATOMS: atom_id res chain seq x y z
N MET A 1 -6.25 -5.86 -4.57
CA MET A 1 -5.19 -5.96 -3.55
C MET A 1 -4.25 -7.09 -3.92
N PHE A 2 -2.95 -6.83 -4.01
CA PHE A 2 -1.92 -7.84 -4.27
C PHE A 2 -1.15 -8.11 -2.98
N GLY A 3 -1.30 -9.32 -2.40
CA GLY A 3 -0.84 -9.63 -1.04
C GLY A 3 -0.73 -11.13 -0.75
N SER A 4 -0.85 -11.51 0.53
CA SER A 4 -0.55 -12.85 1.07
C SER A 4 -1.69 -13.50 1.88
N ARG A 5 -2.88 -12.87 1.97
CA ARG A 5 -4.02 -13.33 2.81
C ARG A 5 -3.67 -13.48 4.30
N ASP A 6 -2.97 -12.50 4.84
CA ASP A 6 -2.70 -12.43 6.28
C ASP A 6 -3.68 -11.50 7.02
N ALA A 7 -3.36 -11.16 8.28
CA ALA A 7 -4.19 -10.30 9.12
C ALA A 7 -4.36 -8.87 8.53
N LEU A 8 -3.38 -8.35 7.78
CA LEU A 8 -3.50 -7.04 7.15
C LEU A 8 -4.47 -7.10 5.98
N ASP A 9 -4.39 -8.12 5.14
CA ASP A 9 -5.31 -8.29 4.01
C ASP A 9 -6.75 -8.47 4.50
N ALA A 10 -6.95 -9.20 5.61
CA ALA A 10 -8.26 -9.36 6.24
C ALA A 10 -8.78 -8.02 6.79
N ALA A 11 -7.96 -7.29 7.54
CA ALA A 11 -8.33 -5.98 8.10
C ALA A 11 -8.63 -4.95 7.01
N LEU A 12 -7.85 -4.94 5.93
CA LEU A 12 -8.04 -4.03 4.80
C LEU A 12 -9.32 -4.36 4.02
N SER A 13 -9.63 -5.65 3.84
CA SER A 13 -10.87 -6.06 3.19
C SER A 13 -12.10 -5.64 3.99
N ASP A 14 -12.05 -5.79 5.33
CA ASP A 14 -13.10 -5.36 6.24
C ASP A 14 -13.28 -3.83 6.23
N GLU A 15 -12.19 -3.08 6.35
CA GLU A 15 -12.22 -1.62 6.39
C GLU A 15 -12.68 -1.00 5.07
N LEU A 16 -12.23 -1.53 3.93
CA LEU A 16 -12.73 -1.10 2.62
C LEU A 16 -14.19 -1.50 2.40
N GLY A 17 -14.59 -2.69 2.85
CA GLY A 17 -15.98 -3.13 2.83
C GLY A 17 -16.90 -2.20 3.64
N ARG A 18 -16.44 -1.77 4.83
CA ARG A 18 -17.12 -0.79 5.69
C ARG A 18 -17.32 0.56 4.99
N ARG A 19 -16.41 0.93 4.08
CA ARG A 19 -16.49 2.15 3.25
C ARG A 19 -17.28 1.95 1.95
N GLY A 20 -17.87 0.77 1.74
CA GLY A 20 -18.68 0.46 0.55
C GLY A 20 -17.88 0.03 -0.67
N CYS A 21 -16.58 -0.23 -0.53
CA CYS A 21 -15.74 -0.71 -1.62
C CYS A 21 -15.82 -2.24 -1.76
N ALA A 22 -15.98 -2.73 -3.00
CA ALA A 22 -15.77 -4.14 -3.30
C ALA A 22 -14.27 -4.42 -3.45
N THR A 23 -13.75 -5.41 -2.71
CA THR A 23 -12.34 -5.77 -2.73
C THR A 23 -12.11 -7.12 -3.39
N HIS A 24 -11.05 -7.20 -4.20
CA HIS A 24 -10.55 -8.45 -4.79
C HIS A 24 -9.11 -8.67 -4.33
N VAL A 25 -8.88 -9.77 -3.63
CA VAL A 25 -7.55 -10.16 -3.13
C VAL A 25 -6.89 -11.13 -4.11
N VAL A 26 -5.78 -10.69 -4.69
CA VAL A 26 -4.97 -11.42 -5.66
C VAL A 26 -3.71 -11.91 -4.94
N THR A 27 -3.63 -13.22 -4.73
CA THR A 27 -2.51 -13.89 -4.04
C THR A 27 -1.65 -14.74 -4.97
N THR A 28 -2.00 -14.80 -6.23
CA THR A 28 -1.26 -15.52 -7.28
C THR A 28 -1.13 -14.62 -8.49
N PRO A 29 -0.10 -14.79 -9.35
CA PRO A 29 0.06 -13.97 -10.54
C PRO A 29 -1.11 -14.20 -11.49
N MET A 30 -2.07 -13.26 -11.50
CA MET A 30 -3.19 -13.25 -12.45
C MET A 30 -3.07 -12.10 -13.47
N GLY A 31 -2.05 -11.26 -13.32
CA GLY A 31 -1.93 -10.00 -14.04
C GLY A 31 -2.85 -8.91 -13.49
N TRP A 32 -2.73 -7.71 -14.05
CA TRP A 32 -3.58 -6.58 -13.70
C TRP A 32 -4.90 -6.61 -14.47
N LEU A 33 -5.98 -6.21 -13.79
CA LEU A 33 -7.27 -6.01 -14.45
C LEU A 33 -7.26 -4.62 -15.09
N SER A 34 -7.63 -4.54 -16.37
CA SER A 34 -7.61 -3.30 -17.16
C SER A 34 -8.60 -2.22 -16.67
N SER A 35 -9.58 -2.58 -15.85
CA SER A 35 -10.59 -1.68 -15.30
C SER A 35 -10.26 -1.15 -13.90
N VAL A 36 -9.06 -1.41 -13.38
CA VAL A 36 -8.69 -1.02 -12.01
C VAL A 36 -8.32 0.46 -11.95
N THR A 37 -9.05 1.20 -11.12
CA THR A 37 -8.78 2.61 -10.82
C THR A 37 -7.93 2.78 -9.56
N ASN A 38 -8.08 1.86 -8.60
CA ASN A 38 -7.37 1.87 -7.32
C ASN A 38 -6.81 0.49 -7.01
N ALA A 39 -5.54 0.43 -6.59
CA ALA A 39 -4.87 -0.80 -6.20
C ALA A 39 -4.08 -0.62 -4.90
N VAL A 40 -4.09 -1.67 -4.09
CA VAL A 40 -3.14 -1.83 -2.98
C VAL A 40 -2.16 -2.92 -3.35
N ILE A 41 -0.87 -2.63 -3.26
CA ILE A 41 0.22 -3.56 -3.52
C ILE A 41 1.05 -3.70 -2.26
N ARG A 42 1.25 -4.94 -1.79
CA ARG A 42 2.12 -5.25 -0.67
C ARG A 42 3.49 -5.70 -1.12
N LEU A 43 4.45 -4.78 -1.18
CA LEU A 43 5.81 -5.03 -1.68
C LEU A 43 6.64 -5.89 -0.73
N ASP A 44 6.19 -6.08 0.51
CA ASP A 44 6.69 -7.08 1.45
C ASP A 44 6.29 -8.53 1.09
N THR A 45 5.52 -8.72 0.01
CA THR A 45 5.06 -10.03 -0.46
C THR A 45 5.50 -10.32 -1.89
N VAL A 46 5.70 -11.61 -2.21
CA VAL A 46 6.06 -12.05 -3.58
C VAL A 46 5.00 -11.62 -4.62
N SER A 47 3.72 -11.64 -4.21
CA SER A 47 2.61 -11.20 -5.07
C SER A 47 2.70 -9.72 -5.41
N GLY A 48 3.01 -8.87 -4.42
CA GLY A 48 3.08 -7.44 -4.63
C GLY A 48 4.32 -7.01 -5.41
N ASP A 49 5.50 -7.59 -5.13
CA ASP A 49 6.72 -7.33 -5.91
C ASP A 49 6.51 -7.64 -7.41
N ARG A 50 5.88 -8.77 -7.72
CA ARG A 50 5.52 -9.14 -9.10
C ARG A 50 4.50 -8.19 -9.71
N ALA A 51 3.44 -7.84 -8.99
CA ALA A 51 2.43 -6.91 -9.48
C ALA A 51 3.05 -5.54 -9.81
N MET A 52 4.01 -5.07 -9.00
CA MET A 52 4.71 -3.82 -9.25
C MET A 52 5.59 -3.88 -10.50
N ALA A 53 6.34 -4.97 -10.67
CA ALA A 53 7.12 -5.20 -11.89
C ALA A 53 6.23 -5.25 -13.14
N ASP A 54 5.07 -5.92 -13.06
CA ASP A 54 4.08 -5.96 -14.15
C ASP A 54 3.57 -4.56 -14.50
N LEU A 55 3.27 -3.74 -13.48
CA LEU A 55 2.79 -2.38 -13.66
C LEU A 55 3.84 -1.49 -14.35
N THR A 56 5.12 -1.63 -14.00
CA THR A 56 6.21 -0.87 -14.64
C THR A 56 6.53 -1.31 -16.06
N SER A 57 6.21 -2.55 -16.44
CA SER A 57 6.60 -3.14 -17.73
C SER A 57 5.49 -3.09 -18.78
N GLN A 58 4.24 -2.89 -18.38
CA GLN A 58 3.08 -2.89 -19.26
C GLN A 58 2.45 -1.49 -19.37
N ARG A 59 2.06 -1.10 -20.58
CA ARG A 59 1.23 0.09 -20.75
C ARG A 59 -0.18 -0.19 -20.23
N MET A 60 -0.48 0.36 -19.08
CA MET A 60 -1.80 0.31 -18.46
C MET A 60 -2.41 1.72 -18.41
N PRO A 61 -3.75 1.82 -18.29
CA PRO A 61 -4.37 3.07 -17.88
C PRO A 61 -3.73 3.58 -16.59
N ALA A 62 -3.70 4.90 -16.39
CA ALA A 62 -3.30 5.46 -15.12
C ALA A 62 -4.13 4.81 -13.99
N THR A 63 -3.51 4.57 -12.85
CA THR A 63 -4.11 3.88 -11.71
C THR A 63 -3.55 4.53 -10.46
N HIS A 64 -4.38 4.69 -9.43
CA HIS A 64 -3.87 5.04 -8.11
C HIS A 64 -3.41 3.79 -7.38
N VAL A 65 -2.17 3.81 -6.91
CA VAL A 65 -1.48 2.66 -6.33
C VAL A 65 -0.99 3.03 -4.95
N VAL A 66 -1.56 2.40 -3.94
CA VAL A 66 -1.03 2.44 -2.57
C VAL A 66 -0.06 1.27 -2.41
N ALA A 67 1.23 1.56 -2.42
CA ALA A 67 2.29 0.59 -2.18
C ALA A 67 2.60 0.51 -0.70
N VAL A 68 2.46 -0.66 -0.10
CA VAL A 68 2.68 -0.91 1.32
C VAL A 68 3.98 -1.69 1.48
N CYS A 69 4.92 -1.13 2.24
CA CYS A 69 6.26 -1.67 2.41
C CYS A 69 6.59 -1.86 3.89
N ALA A 70 7.09 -3.03 4.26
CA ALA A 70 7.73 -3.19 5.56
C ALA A 70 9.09 -2.47 5.56
N THR A 71 9.43 -1.79 6.65
CA THR A 71 10.78 -1.25 6.86
C THR A 71 11.79 -2.39 7.00
N SER A 72 13.02 -2.16 6.53
CA SER A 72 14.12 -3.12 6.55
C SER A 72 15.41 -2.41 6.92
N ASP A 73 16.30 -3.10 7.63
CA ASP A 73 17.66 -2.62 7.92
C ASP A 73 18.58 -2.70 6.67
N ASP A 74 18.13 -3.39 5.62
CA ASP A 74 18.80 -3.42 4.32
C ASP A 74 18.49 -2.14 3.53
N GLU A 75 19.36 -1.15 3.65
CA GLU A 75 19.28 0.12 2.92
C GLU A 75 19.21 -0.07 1.40
N GLY A 76 19.87 -1.12 0.87
CA GLY A 76 19.86 -1.43 -0.56
C GLY A 76 18.49 -1.90 -1.03
N LEU A 77 17.81 -2.73 -0.22
CA LEU A 77 16.44 -3.14 -0.48
C LEU A 77 15.47 -1.96 -0.40
N VAL A 78 15.58 -1.11 0.61
CA VAL A 78 14.73 0.08 0.78
C VAL A 78 14.89 1.03 -0.41
N ALA A 79 16.13 1.35 -0.79
CA ALA A 79 16.42 2.21 -1.94
C ALA A 79 15.89 1.62 -3.26
N ARG A 80 16.03 0.30 -3.45
CA ARG A 80 15.49 -0.40 -4.63
C ARG A 80 13.97 -0.30 -4.71
N LEU A 81 13.27 -0.50 -3.59
CA LEU A 81 11.81 -0.41 -3.54
C LEU A 81 11.33 1.04 -3.76
N ASP A 82 11.97 2.02 -3.14
CA ASP A 82 11.67 3.46 -3.36
C ASP A 82 11.86 3.84 -4.83
N GLN A 83 12.98 3.42 -5.44
CA GLN A 83 13.24 3.67 -6.86
C GLN A 83 12.19 3.01 -7.77
N LEU A 84 11.77 1.77 -7.47
CA LEU A 84 10.74 1.07 -8.25
C LEU A 84 9.40 1.82 -8.18
N CYS A 85 9.02 2.30 -6.99
CA CYS A 85 7.81 3.09 -6.81
C CYS A 85 7.88 4.44 -7.53
N ARG A 86 9.03 5.12 -7.52
CA ARG A 86 9.24 6.36 -8.28
C ARG A 86 9.07 6.15 -9.79
N GLN A 87 9.67 5.11 -10.35
CA GLN A 87 9.55 4.79 -11.78
C GLN A 87 8.09 4.51 -12.17
N CYS A 88 7.32 3.90 -11.27
CA CYS A 88 5.90 3.68 -11.48
C CYS A 88 5.11 5.00 -11.41
N GLY A 89 5.50 5.92 -10.54
CA GLY A 89 4.93 7.27 -10.40
C GLY A 89 5.04 8.15 -11.65
N ASP A 90 5.88 7.79 -12.63
CA ASP A 90 5.95 8.49 -13.93
C ASP A 90 4.69 8.27 -14.79
N GLN A 91 3.96 7.17 -14.55
CA GLN A 91 2.79 6.77 -15.34
C GLN A 91 1.52 6.60 -14.48
N HIS A 92 1.70 6.38 -13.18
CA HIS A 92 0.64 6.11 -12.22
C HIS A 92 0.70 7.10 -11.06
N ASP A 93 -0.36 7.16 -10.26
CA ASP A 93 -0.37 7.93 -9.04
C ASP A 93 -0.01 7.00 -7.88
N VAL A 94 1.24 7.07 -7.40
CA VAL A 94 1.79 6.10 -6.46
C VAL A 94 2.00 6.74 -5.10
N SER A 95 1.38 6.16 -4.07
CA SER A 95 1.58 6.53 -2.68
C SER A 95 2.18 5.38 -1.89
N VAL A 96 3.38 5.58 -1.35
CA VAL A 96 4.10 4.57 -0.57
C VAL A 96 3.83 4.77 0.92
N ILE A 97 3.46 3.69 1.60
CA ILE A 97 3.29 3.63 3.05
C ILE A 97 4.30 2.62 3.61
N TRP A 98 5.32 3.15 4.27
CA TRP A 98 6.29 2.34 5.02
C TRP A 98 5.73 2.01 6.40
N HIS A 99 5.85 0.77 6.86
CA HIS A 99 5.42 0.37 8.20
C HIS A 99 6.46 -0.53 8.87
N SER A 100 6.53 -0.50 10.20
CA SER A 100 7.34 -1.46 10.95
C SER A 100 6.87 -2.91 10.69
N PRO A 101 7.74 -3.93 10.77
CA PRO A 101 7.30 -5.31 10.70
C PRO A 101 6.25 -5.63 11.78
N PHE A 102 5.26 -6.46 11.44
CA PHE A 102 4.24 -6.88 12.40
C PHE A 102 4.86 -7.68 13.54
N GLY A 103 4.37 -7.44 14.77
CA GLY A 103 4.81 -8.15 15.97
C GLY A 103 6.12 -7.64 16.59
N LEU A 104 6.75 -6.63 15.99
CA LEU A 104 7.85 -5.88 16.61
C LEU A 104 7.33 -4.58 17.24
N PRO A 105 7.92 -4.13 18.37
CA PRO A 105 7.65 -2.80 18.89
C PRO A 105 8.10 -1.76 17.87
N THR A 106 7.28 -0.74 17.63
CA THR A 106 7.75 0.43 16.88
C THR A 106 8.77 1.20 17.70
N GLU A 107 9.81 1.75 17.05
CA GLU A 107 10.87 2.55 17.69
C GLU A 107 10.40 3.88 18.32
N GLY A 108 9.09 4.13 18.35
CA GLY A 108 8.48 5.24 19.06
C GLY A 108 8.45 5.07 20.59
N LEU A 109 8.27 6.20 21.29
CA LEU A 109 8.31 6.35 22.76
C LEU A 109 7.42 5.37 23.56
N ASP A 110 6.41 4.77 22.94
CA ASP A 110 5.43 3.91 23.61
C ASP A 110 5.58 2.40 23.30
N GLY A 111 6.53 2.00 22.44
CA GLY A 111 6.71 0.58 22.07
C GLY A 111 5.45 -0.08 21.52
N ALA A 112 4.55 0.71 20.91
CA ALA A 112 3.26 0.24 20.45
C ALA A 112 3.43 -0.86 19.39
N ILE A 113 2.68 -1.95 19.55
CA ILE A 113 2.63 -3.02 18.56
C ILE A 113 1.76 -2.53 17.40
N LEU A 114 2.32 -2.56 16.18
CA LEU A 114 1.58 -2.27 14.96
C LEU A 114 0.37 -3.22 14.85
N ARG A 115 -0.85 -2.65 14.88
CA ARG A 115 -2.07 -3.40 14.62
C ARG A 115 -2.42 -3.31 13.15
N ALA A 116 -2.74 -4.46 12.55
CA ALA A 116 -3.21 -4.56 11.17
C ALA A 116 -4.40 -3.64 10.88
N SER A 117 -5.32 -3.45 11.84
CA SER A 117 -6.47 -2.55 11.73
C SER A 117 -6.10 -1.08 11.55
N ASP A 118 -5.06 -0.62 12.25
CA ASP A 118 -4.67 0.78 12.23
C ASP A 118 -4.00 1.10 10.89
N LEU A 119 -3.13 0.21 10.42
CA LEU A 119 -2.52 0.31 9.09
C LEU A 119 -3.57 0.20 7.97
N ALA A 120 -4.53 -0.73 8.10
CA ALA A 120 -5.64 -0.86 7.16
C ALA A 120 -6.47 0.42 7.03
N THR A 121 -6.72 1.10 8.16
CA THR A 121 -7.43 2.40 8.17
C THR A 121 -6.65 3.45 7.39
N THR A 122 -5.35 3.60 7.64
CA THR A 122 -4.51 4.57 6.91
C THR A 122 -4.41 4.25 5.42
N ILE A 123 -4.33 2.97 5.03
CA ILE A 123 -4.34 2.57 3.62
C ILE A 123 -5.68 2.94 2.98
N ALA A 124 -6.79 2.66 3.66
CA ALA A 124 -8.12 2.99 3.17
C ALA A 124 -8.37 4.50 3.11
N ASP A 125 -7.78 5.29 4.01
CA ASP A 125 -7.79 6.76 3.94
C ASP A 125 -7.06 7.26 2.70
N GLU A 126 -5.89 6.70 2.38
CA GLU A 126 -5.12 7.07 1.19
C GLU A 126 -5.93 6.81 -0.10
N ILE A 127 -6.61 5.67 -0.19
CA ILE A 127 -7.52 5.37 -1.30
C ILE A 127 -8.70 6.35 -1.35
N GLY A 128 -9.19 6.80 -0.19
CA GLY A 128 -10.30 7.74 -0.09
C GLY A 128 -9.95 9.18 -0.48
N LEU A 129 -8.67 9.58 -0.38
CA LEU A 129 -8.20 10.92 -0.79
C LEU A 129 -8.30 11.14 -2.32
N GLN A 130 -8.58 10.08 -3.08
CA GLN A 130 -8.59 10.05 -4.53
C GLN A 130 -9.93 10.43 -5.19
N GLU A 131 -10.95 10.88 -4.44
CA GLU A 131 -12.24 11.30 -5.02
C GLU A 131 -12.12 12.40 -6.10
N ALA A 132 -10.95 13.03 -6.26
CA ALA A 132 -10.61 13.88 -7.39
C ALA A 132 -9.57 13.22 -8.32
N TRP A 133 -9.99 12.34 -9.23
CA TRP A 133 -9.15 11.87 -10.35
C TRP A 133 -8.92 12.98 -11.39
N THR A 134 -8.24 14.04 -10.97
CA THR A 134 -7.82 15.19 -11.78
C THR A 134 -6.29 15.37 -11.78
N SER A 135 -5.55 14.54 -11.05
CA SER A 135 -4.12 14.73 -10.83
C SER A 135 -3.28 13.93 -11.82
N ALA A 136 -2.23 14.57 -12.31
CA ALA A 136 -1.17 13.97 -13.12
C ALA A 136 -0.46 12.82 -12.37
N PRO A 137 0.25 11.92 -13.08
CA PRO A 137 1.13 10.94 -12.46
C PRO A 137 1.99 11.57 -11.35
N SER A 138 2.11 10.86 -10.22
CA SER A 138 2.66 11.43 -8.99
C SER A 138 3.32 10.35 -8.15
N TYR A 139 4.26 10.77 -7.30
CA TYR A 139 4.93 9.91 -6.33
C TYR A 139 4.91 10.58 -4.96
N SER A 140 4.35 9.89 -3.97
CA SER A 140 4.39 10.27 -2.56
C SER A 140 4.89 9.11 -1.70
N SER A 141 5.53 9.42 -0.57
CA SER A 141 6.07 8.42 0.35
C SER A 141 5.95 8.92 1.77
N LYS A 142 5.41 8.09 2.66
CA LYS A 142 5.24 8.37 4.08
C LYS A 142 5.51 7.14 4.94
N THR A 143 5.95 7.37 6.17
CA THR A 143 6.09 6.32 7.18
C THR A 143 4.86 6.32 8.07
N PHE A 144 4.26 5.15 8.28
CA PHE A 144 3.18 4.92 9.21
C PHE A 144 3.71 4.97 10.65
N GLU A 145 3.09 5.82 11.47
CA GLU A 145 3.38 5.93 12.89
C GLU A 145 2.15 5.45 13.69
N PRO A 146 2.23 4.31 14.39
CA PRO A 146 1.11 3.82 15.18
C PRO A 146 0.74 4.83 16.27
N GLY A 147 -0.56 5.04 16.49
CA GLY A 147 -1.07 5.87 17.58
C GLY A 147 -1.36 7.33 17.21
N ARG A 148 -0.88 7.86 16.08
CA ARG A 148 -1.23 9.23 15.63
C ARG A 148 -2.70 9.40 15.26
N HIS A 149 -3.41 8.31 14.94
CA HIS A 149 -4.84 8.34 14.59
C HIS A 149 -5.81 8.26 15.79
N ARG A 150 -5.32 8.23 17.04
CA ARG A 150 -6.17 8.28 18.25
C ARG A 150 -6.61 9.71 18.64
N GLY A 151 -6.72 10.61 17.68
CA GLY A 151 -7.07 12.00 17.90
C GLY A 151 -8.14 12.48 16.93
N HIS A 152 -9.38 12.04 17.11
CA HIS A 152 -10.52 12.89 16.76
C HIS A 152 -11.65 12.65 17.78
N PRO A 153 -12.03 13.67 18.58
CA PRO A 153 -13.23 13.63 19.42
C PRO A 153 -14.51 13.67 18.59
#